data_AF-A0A3L7T2U9-F1
#
_entry.id   AF-A0A3L7T2U9-F1
#
_cell.length_a   1.000
_cell.length_b   1.000
_cell.length_c   1.000
_cell.angle_alpha   90.00
_cell.angle_beta   90.00
_cell.angle_gamma   90.00
#
_symmetry.space_group_name_H-M   'P 1'
#
loop_
_entity.id
_entity.type
_entity.pdbx_description
1 polymer ?
#
loop_
_entity_poly.entity_id
_entity_poly.type
_entity_poly.pdbx_seq_one_letter_code
_entity_poly.pdbx_strand_id
1 'polypeptide(L)'
;MLKNATMFNAARNAILTRDAMLICTVALALLPACNTANTTTAGSGSRSGSETPKGLGSNVEYEQIITNGWLNYKANIVGVREGTVTDNLKRVAVDVYSDQSALQRFSYKFEWFDASGMPVVNPTGSLISVSIHPKETITLSSVATSATATQWRLTFLDHQQR
;
A
#
# COMPACT_ATOMS: atom_id res chain seq x y z
N MET A 1 -19.96 -34.04 63.86
CA MET A 1 -19.23 -32.75 63.93
C MET A 1 -17.81 -32.98 63.42
N LEU A 2 -17.31 -32.09 62.57
CA LEU A 2 -16.15 -32.21 61.67
C LEU A 2 -14.82 -32.68 62.30
N LYS A 3 -14.01 -33.38 61.48
CA LYS A 3 -12.57 -33.15 61.19
C LYS A 3 -12.08 -34.21 60.17
N ASN A 4 -11.81 -33.86 58.91
CA ASN A 4 -10.56 -33.35 58.32
C ASN A 4 -9.47 -34.40 57.99
N ALA A 5 -8.91 -34.22 56.79
CA ALA A 5 -7.62 -34.69 56.26
C ALA A 5 -7.54 -36.13 55.69
N THR A 6 -7.80 -36.26 54.39
CA THR A 6 -7.25 -37.34 53.57
C THR A 6 -5.87 -36.91 53.04
N MET A 7 -4.83 -37.55 53.56
CA MET A 7 -3.45 -37.42 53.09
C MET A 7 -3.29 -38.04 51.70
N PHE A 8 -2.56 -37.32 50.85
CA PHE A 8 -1.85 -37.84 49.68
C PHE A 8 -0.89 -38.97 50.10
N ASN A 9 -0.93 -40.11 49.41
CA ASN A 9 0.29 -40.89 49.24
C ASN A 9 0.33 -41.57 47.87
N ALA A 10 1.49 -41.44 47.25
CA ALA A 10 1.80 -41.82 45.89
C ALA A 10 1.83 -43.34 45.73
N ALA A 11 1.34 -43.82 44.59
CA ALA A 11 1.60 -45.18 44.15
C ALA A 11 1.58 -45.31 42.62
N ARG A 12 2.77 -45.66 42.12
CA ARG A 12 3.01 -46.75 41.16
C ARG A 12 2.82 -46.44 39.67
N ASN A 13 4.00 -46.24 39.06
CA ASN A 13 4.31 -46.52 37.66
C ASN A 13 3.71 -47.85 37.18
N ALA A 14 3.04 -47.80 36.03
CA ALA A 14 2.88 -48.87 35.04
C ALA A 14 1.90 -48.32 33.97
N ILE A 15 2.00 -48.52 32.67
CA ILE A 15 2.76 -49.41 31.80
C ILE A 15 2.30 -49.03 30.37
N LEU A 16 3.24 -49.00 29.41
CA LEU A 16 3.06 -49.26 27.97
C LEU A 16 2.04 -48.44 27.16
N THR A 17 2.53 -47.75 26.12
CA THR A 17 2.39 -48.11 24.68
C THR A 17 2.84 -46.88 23.87
N ARG A 18 4.05 -46.88 23.31
CA ARG A 18 4.37 -47.30 21.93
C ARG A 18 3.57 -46.57 20.85
N ASP A 19 4.33 -45.83 20.04
CA ASP A 19 4.08 -45.50 18.64
C ASP A 19 3.02 -44.44 18.32
N ALA A 20 3.48 -43.19 18.24
CA ALA A 20 3.18 -42.20 17.17
C ALA A 20 3.38 -40.77 17.68
N MET A 21 4.61 -40.39 18.07
CA MET A 21 4.93 -38.97 18.23
C MET A 21 5.28 -38.40 16.84
N LEU A 22 4.21 -37.94 16.19
CA LEU A 22 4.17 -37.27 14.90
C LEU A 22 5.23 -36.14 14.84
N ILE A 23 6.25 -36.34 14.00
CA ILE A 23 7.16 -35.31 13.52
C ILE A 23 6.33 -34.36 12.66
N CYS A 24 5.81 -33.25 13.20
CA CYS A 24 5.04 -32.31 12.38
C CYS A 24 4.94 -30.89 12.98
N THR A 25 6.06 -30.31 13.43
CA THR A 25 6.09 -28.91 13.91
C THR A 25 7.22 -28.09 13.29
N VAL A 26 7.44 -28.23 11.97
CA VAL A 26 8.23 -27.24 11.19
C VAL A 26 7.53 -27.00 9.84
N ALA A 27 6.36 -26.38 9.84
CA ALA A 27 5.69 -25.98 8.59
C ALA A 27 4.66 -24.84 8.78
N LEU A 28 4.95 -23.83 9.62
CA LEU A 28 4.06 -22.68 9.73
C LEU A 28 4.83 -21.36 9.85
N ALA A 29 5.23 -20.81 8.70
CA ALA A 29 5.19 -19.36 8.41
C ALA A 29 5.85 -19.05 7.05
N LEU A 30 5.28 -19.57 5.95
CA LEU A 30 5.36 -18.86 4.67
C LEU A 30 4.15 -17.93 4.60
N LEU A 31 4.18 -16.83 5.36
CA LEU A 31 3.24 -15.74 5.13
C LEU A 31 3.69 -15.05 3.83
N PRO A 32 2.84 -14.94 2.80
CA PRO A 32 3.17 -14.16 1.62
C PRO A 32 3.31 -12.69 2.03
N ALA A 33 4.54 -12.21 2.12
CA ALA A 33 4.81 -10.78 2.12
C ALA A 33 4.51 -10.27 0.70
N CYS A 34 3.36 -9.60 0.47
CA CYS A 34 3.16 -8.80 -0.74
C CYS A 34 1.91 -7.88 -0.71
N ASN A 35 1.60 -7.23 0.41
CA ASN A 35 0.60 -6.14 0.44
C ASN A 35 1.28 -4.82 0.83
N THR A 36 2.32 -4.40 0.10
CA THR A 36 3.11 -3.21 0.44
C THR A 36 2.81 -2.01 -0.45
N ALA A 37 2.03 -2.17 -1.52
CA ALA A 37 1.87 -1.14 -2.53
C ALA A 37 0.41 -0.90 -2.94
N ASN A 38 0.12 0.32 -3.38
CA ASN A 38 -1.10 0.64 -4.12
C ASN A 38 -0.69 1.34 -5.40
N THR A 39 -1.37 1.07 -6.50
CA THR A 39 -0.99 1.60 -7.82
C THR A 39 -2.15 2.36 -8.44
N THR A 40 -1.84 3.41 -9.19
CA THR A 40 -2.82 4.21 -9.93
C THR A 40 -2.29 4.56 -11.31
N THR A 41 -3.16 4.48 -12.30
CA THR A 41 -2.89 4.86 -13.70
C THR A 41 -4.04 5.72 -14.21
N ALA A 42 -3.80 6.53 -15.25
CA ALA A 42 -4.90 7.14 -16.00
C ALA A 42 -5.71 6.03 -16.69
N GLY A 43 -7.04 6.17 -16.73
CA GLY A 43 -7.92 5.20 -17.36
C GLY A 43 -9.40 5.58 -17.26
N SER A 44 -10.26 4.92 -18.02
CA SER A 44 -11.73 5.12 -18.02
C SER A 44 -12.43 4.51 -16.78
N GLY A 45 -11.67 4.25 -15.72
CA GLY A 45 -12.14 3.63 -14.50
C GLY A 45 -12.81 4.67 -13.61
N SER A 46 -14.04 4.38 -13.17
CA SER A 46 -14.72 5.22 -12.19
C SER A 46 -14.16 4.97 -10.79
N ARG A 47 -13.13 5.74 -10.39
CA ARG A 47 -13.03 6.16 -8.99
C ARG A 47 -13.27 7.67 -8.88
N SER A 48 -14.49 8.07 -9.25
CA SER A 48 -15.09 9.28 -8.68
C SER A 48 -15.57 8.91 -7.28
N GLY A 49 -14.70 9.03 -6.27
CA GLY A 49 -15.08 8.80 -4.89
C GLY A 49 -16.17 9.79 -4.48
N SER A 50 -17.42 9.32 -4.44
CA SER A 50 -18.45 9.93 -3.62
C SER A 50 -18.02 9.80 -2.17
N GLU A 51 -17.87 10.95 -1.47
CA GLU A 51 -17.65 11.12 -0.02
C GLU A 51 -16.20 11.29 0.51
N THR A 52 -15.15 11.27 -0.32
CA THR A 52 -13.83 11.80 0.08
C THR A 52 -13.74 13.32 -0.15
N PRO A 53 -12.88 14.09 0.57
CA PRO A 53 -12.67 15.50 0.28
C PRO A 53 -12.26 15.64 -1.18
N LYS A 54 -13.09 16.23 -2.03
CA LYS A 54 -12.77 16.35 -3.45
C LYS A 54 -11.56 17.25 -3.61
N GLY A 55 -10.49 16.71 -4.17
CA GLY A 55 -9.36 17.50 -4.64
C GLY A 55 -9.83 18.52 -5.68
N LEU A 56 -9.17 19.67 -5.74
CA LEU A 56 -9.60 20.78 -6.59
C LEU A 56 -9.48 20.40 -8.08
N GLY A 57 -10.60 20.32 -8.80
CA GLY A 57 -10.61 20.30 -10.28
C GLY A 57 -9.98 19.08 -10.95
N SER A 58 -10.23 17.86 -10.46
CA SER A 58 -9.86 16.61 -11.16
C SER A 58 -10.37 16.65 -12.60
N ASN A 59 -9.48 16.46 -13.59
CA ASN A 59 -9.83 16.52 -15.02
C ASN A 59 -9.56 15.22 -15.77
N VAL A 60 -9.05 14.19 -15.08
CA VAL A 60 -8.76 12.88 -15.64
C VAL A 60 -9.39 11.79 -14.77
N GLU A 61 -10.01 10.80 -15.41
CA GLU A 61 -10.43 9.55 -14.77
C GLU A 61 -9.21 8.66 -14.53
N TYR A 62 -9.25 7.88 -13.46
CA TYR A 62 -8.12 7.06 -13.07
C TYR A 62 -8.57 5.74 -12.48
N GLU A 63 -7.76 4.71 -12.70
CA GLU A 63 -7.95 3.39 -12.15
C GLU A 63 -6.99 3.17 -10.99
N GLN A 64 -7.48 2.55 -9.91
CA GLN A 64 -6.66 2.23 -8.75
C GLN A 64 -6.70 0.74 -8.43
N ILE A 65 -5.51 0.18 -8.26
CA ILE A 65 -5.33 -1.18 -7.75
C ILE A 65 -4.88 -1.04 -6.29
N ILE A 66 -5.79 -1.40 -5.38
CA ILE A 66 -5.53 -1.39 -3.94
C ILE A 66 -5.21 -2.82 -3.49
N THR A 67 -3.95 -3.09 -3.16
CA THR A 67 -3.57 -4.37 -2.53
C THR A 67 -3.24 -4.18 -1.04
N ASN A 68 -3.01 -2.94 -0.60
CA ASN A 68 -2.84 -2.58 0.80
C ASN A 68 -3.92 -1.58 1.24
N GLY A 69 -4.92 -2.07 2.00
CA GLY A 69 -6.00 -1.24 2.55
C GLY A 69 -5.50 -0.18 3.53
N TRP A 70 -4.52 -0.50 4.39
CA TRP A 70 -3.92 0.45 5.33
C TRP A 70 -3.24 1.61 4.60
N LEU A 71 -2.49 1.30 3.54
CA LEU A 71 -1.88 2.29 2.66
C LEU A 71 -2.92 3.17 1.96
N ASN A 72 -4.10 2.64 1.65
CA ASN A 72 -5.19 3.44 1.07
C ASN A 72 -5.80 4.41 2.09
N TYR A 73 -5.87 4.06 3.38
CA TYR A 73 -6.35 4.99 4.42
C TYR A 73 -5.36 6.12 4.72
N LYS A 74 -4.06 5.87 4.57
CA LYS A 74 -3.02 6.88 4.82
C LYS A 74 -2.72 7.75 3.59
N ALA A 75 -2.97 7.23 2.39
CA ALA A 75 -2.70 7.89 1.12
C ALA A 75 -3.84 7.58 0.11
N ASN A 76 -4.99 8.24 0.32
CA ASN A 76 -6.17 8.12 -0.53
C ASN A 76 -6.06 9.13 -1.68
N ILE A 77 -6.26 8.70 -2.93
CA ILE A 77 -6.26 9.64 -4.06
C ILE A 77 -7.64 10.26 -4.17
N VAL A 78 -7.68 11.59 -4.17
CA VAL A 78 -8.93 12.37 -4.18
C VAL A 78 -9.08 13.27 -5.40
N GLY A 79 -8.06 13.32 -6.26
CA GLY A 79 -8.11 14.05 -7.52
C GLY A 79 -6.88 13.78 -8.37
N VAL A 80 -7.06 13.76 -9.68
CA VAL A 80 -5.98 13.65 -10.66
C VAL A 80 -6.14 14.73 -11.71
N ARG A 81 -5.05 15.43 -11.98
CA ARG A 81 -4.96 16.46 -13.00
C ARG A 81 -3.82 16.19 -13.95
N GLU A 82 -4.09 16.26 -15.23
CA GLU A 82 -3.06 16.25 -16.27
C GLU A 82 -2.96 17.59 -16.99
N GLY A 83 -1.78 17.82 -17.54
CA GLY A 83 -1.52 18.91 -18.46
C GLY A 83 -0.24 18.68 -19.25
N THR A 84 0.23 19.73 -19.90
CA THR A 84 1.52 19.79 -20.57
C THR A 84 2.33 20.96 -20.03
N VAL A 85 3.65 20.85 -20.14
CA VAL A 85 4.59 21.97 -19.94
C VAL A 85 5.29 22.27 -21.27
N THR A 86 6.37 23.06 -21.23
CA THR A 86 7.22 23.34 -22.40
C THR A 86 7.65 22.05 -23.09
N ASP A 87 7.90 22.13 -24.40
CA ASP A 87 8.33 21.01 -25.25
C ASP A 87 7.31 19.85 -25.35
N ASN A 88 6.03 20.14 -25.13
CA ASN A 88 4.93 19.17 -25.13
C ASN A 88 5.12 18.02 -24.13
N LEU A 89 5.92 18.21 -23.09
CA LEU A 89 6.11 17.22 -22.05
C LEU A 89 4.85 17.11 -21.20
N LYS A 90 4.36 15.89 -21.01
CA LYS A 90 3.22 15.60 -20.13
C LYS A 90 3.60 15.89 -18.68
N ARG A 91 2.63 16.40 -17.92
CA ARG A 91 2.71 16.51 -16.46
C ARG A 91 1.46 15.95 -15.82
N VAL A 92 1.63 15.37 -14.64
CA VAL A 92 0.55 14.87 -13.80
C VAL A 92 0.67 15.46 -12.39
N ALA A 93 -0.47 15.77 -11.79
CA ALA A 93 -0.60 16.15 -10.39
C ALA A 93 -1.71 15.30 -9.76
N VAL A 94 -1.40 14.65 -8.64
CA VAL A 94 -2.30 13.76 -7.91
C VAL A 94 -2.48 14.31 -6.50
N ASP A 95 -3.72 14.59 -6.14
CA ASP A 95 -4.08 15.00 -4.78
C ASP A 95 -4.27 13.76 -3.91
N VAL A 96 -3.57 13.74 -2.79
CA VAL A 96 -3.52 12.63 -1.85
C VAL A 96 -3.96 13.11 -0.48
N TYR A 97 -5.01 12.49 0.04
CA TYR A 97 -5.60 12.75 1.35
C TYR A 97 -5.21 11.66 2.36
N SER A 98 -4.94 12.07 3.61
CA SER A 98 -4.79 11.15 4.73
C SER A 98 -6.04 11.15 5.61
N ASP A 99 -6.72 10.02 5.71
CA ASP A 99 -7.87 9.86 6.63
C ASP A 99 -7.42 9.53 8.07
N GLN A 100 -6.11 9.59 8.35
CA GLN A 100 -5.56 9.21 9.64
C GLN A 100 -5.71 10.32 10.68
N SER A 101 -5.65 9.92 11.96
CA SER A 101 -5.63 10.80 13.13
C SER A 101 -4.22 11.16 13.61
N ALA A 102 -3.18 10.53 13.05
CA ALA A 102 -1.77 10.77 13.38
C ALA A 102 -0.93 11.02 12.13
N LEU A 103 0.24 11.65 12.29
CA LEU A 103 1.20 11.89 11.21
C LEU A 103 1.59 10.57 10.54
N GLN A 104 1.49 10.50 9.21
CA GLN A 104 1.82 9.31 8.44
C GLN A 104 3.05 9.52 7.57
N ARG A 105 3.69 8.41 7.22
CA ARG A 105 4.83 8.37 6.29
C ARG A 105 4.61 7.31 5.23
N PHE A 106 4.97 7.62 4.00
CA PHE A 106 5.03 6.68 2.88
C PHE A 106 6.06 7.06 1.88
N SER A 107 6.30 6.16 0.94
CA SER A 107 7.06 6.48 -0.25
C SER A 107 6.19 6.35 -1.49
N TYR A 108 6.55 7.06 -2.55
CA TYR A 108 5.88 6.96 -3.84
C TYR A 108 6.88 7.05 -4.99
N LYS A 109 6.47 6.54 -6.16
CA LYS A 109 7.23 6.62 -7.40
C LYS A 109 6.29 6.87 -8.58
N PHE A 110 6.68 7.77 -9.48
CA PHE A 110 6.08 7.92 -10.80
C PHE A 110 6.90 7.21 -11.86
N GLU A 111 6.20 6.50 -12.73
CA GLU A 111 6.77 5.85 -13.92
C GLU A 111 6.02 6.34 -15.15
N TRP A 112 6.76 6.59 -16.23
CA TRP A 112 6.22 7.07 -17.50
C TRP A 112 6.37 5.99 -18.56
N PHE A 113 5.37 5.89 -19.44
CA PHE A 113 5.34 4.93 -20.52
C PHE A 113 4.93 5.63 -21.82
N ASP A 114 5.42 5.11 -22.94
CA ASP A 114 5.01 5.57 -24.26
C ASP A 114 3.63 5.00 -24.65
N ALA A 115 3.17 5.33 -25.87
CA ALA A 115 1.87 4.90 -26.37
C ALA A 115 1.74 3.37 -26.50
N SER A 116 2.86 2.65 -26.63
CA SER A 116 2.90 1.19 -26.68
C SER A 116 3.02 0.54 -25.30
N GLY A 117 3.04 1.34 -24.22
CA GLY A 117 3.21 0.85 -22.86
C GLY A 117 4.67 0.54 -22.50
N MET A 118 5.65 0.96 -23.31
CA MET A 118 7.06 0.73 -23.02
C MET A 118 7.59 1.78 -22.04
N PRO A 119 8.44 1.41 -21.07
CA PRO A 119 8.98 2.36 -20.11
C PRO A 119 9.80 3.45 -20.80
N VAL A 120 9.44 4.70 -20.53
CA VAL A 120 10.27 5.85 -20.90
C VAL A 120 11.32 6.04 -19.82
N VAL A 121 12.60 6.01 -20.22
CA VAL A 121 13.71 6.14 -19.26
C VAL A 121 13.56 7.45 -18.49
N ASN A 122 13.42 7.30 -17.18
CA ASN A 122 13.43 8.41 -16.25
C ASN A 122 14.69 8.30 -15.38
N PRO A 123 15.76 9.05 -15.70
CA PRO A 123 17.01 9.01 -14.93
C PRO A 123 16.82 9.40 -13.46
N THR A 124 15.73 10.10 -13.14
CA THR A 124 15.36 10.55 -11.79
C THR A 124 14.18 9.77 -11.20
N GLY A 125 13.86 8.59 -11.74
CA GLY A 125 12.81 7.67 -11.25
C GLY A 125 13.11 7.08 -9.88
N SER A 126 13.28 7.95 -8.88
CA SER A 126 13.61 7.62 -7.50
C SER A 126 12.35 7.41 -6.67
N LEU A 127 12.48 6.59 -5.64
CA LEU A 127 11.47 6.43 -4.62
C LEU A 127 11.51 7.65 -3.68
N ILE A 128 10.42 8.40 -3.60
CA ILE A 128 10.34 9.64 -2.82
C ILE A 128 9.57 9.38 -1.53
N SER A 129 10.19 9.65 -0.38
CA SER A 129 9.53 9.57 0.93
C SER A 129 8.84 10.87 1.29
N VAL A 130 7.62 10.78 1.78
CA VAL A 130 6.78 11.91 2.15
C VAL A 130 6.10 11.66 3.50
N SER A 131 5.90 12.75 4.26
CA SER A 131 5.07 12.75 5.45
C SER A 131 3.79 13.54 5.18
N ILE A 132 2.66 13.08 5.69
CA ILE A 132 1.36 13.74 5.55
C ILE A 132 0.71 13.85 6.93
N HIS A 133 0.26 15.05 7.28
CA HIS A 133 -0.42 15.31 8.55
C HIS A 133 -1.82 14.68 8.58
N PRO A 134 -2.41 14.51 9.77
CA PRO A 134 -3.80 14.06 9.90
C PRO A 134 -4.75 14.95 9.09
N LYS A 135 -5.65 14.33 8.32
CA LYS A 135 -6.71 15.03 7.57
C LYS A 135 -6.18 16.06 6.56
N GLU A 136 -4.91 15.98 6.19
CA GLU A 136 -4.28 16.85 5.20
C GLU A 136 -4.49 16.30 3.78
N THR A 137 -4.54 17.20 2.80
CA THR A 137 -4.40 16.87 1.38
C THR A 137 -3.10 17.48 0.85
N ILE A 138 -2.25 16.66 0.25
CA ILE A 138 -1.02 17.10 -0.43
C ILE A 138 -1.13 16.83 -1.93
N THR A 139 -0.33 17.51 -2.74
CA THR A 139 -0.22 17.24 -4.17
C THR A 139 1.13 16.60 -4.50
N LEU A 140 1.09 15.44 -5.15
CA LEU A 140 2.26 14.78 -5.71
C LEU A 140 2.29 15.00 -7.22
N SER A 141 3.41 15.43 -7.78
CA SER A 141 3.50 15.77 -9.20
C SER A 141 4.72 15.17 -9.87
N SER A 142 4.59 14.90 -11.17
CA SER A 142 5.70 14.48 -12.03
C SER A 142 5.56 15.11 -13.42
N VAL A 143 6.71 15.34 -14.06
CA VAL A 143 6.82 15.76 -15.45
C VAL A 143 7.57 14.68 -16.20
N ALA A 144 7.08 14.33 -17.39
CA ALA A 144 7.75 13.39 -18.27
C ALA A 144 9.10 13.92 -18.75
N THR A 145 10.07 13.02 -18.92
CA THR A 145 11.40 13.34 -19.45
C THR A 145 11.46 13.33 -20.99
N SER A 146 10.38 12.92 -21.65
CA SER A 146 10.28 12.84 -23.11
C SER A 146 8.86 13.12 -23.59
N ALA A 147 8.72 13.75 -24.76
CA ALA A 147 7.44 13.99 -25.41
C ALA A 147 6.75 12.70 -25.90
N THR A 148 7.49 11.58 -25.96
CA THR A 148 6.93 10.26 -26.29
C THR A 148 6.14 9.63 -25.14
N ALA A 149 6.32 10.12 -23.91
CA ALA A 149 5.59 9.64 -22.76
C ALA A 149 4.13 10.09 -22.83
N THR A 150 3.21 9.13 -22.89
CA THR A 150 1.77 9.38 -23.00
C THR A 150 0.98 8.79 -21.84
N GLN A 151 1.57 7.85 -21.10
CA GLN A 151 0.94 7.14 -20.00
C GLN A 151 1.82 7.26 -18.74
N TRP A 152 1.19 7.17 -17.58
CA TRP A 152 1.90 7.20 -16.29
C TRP A 152 1.32 6.20 -15.30
N ARG A 153 2.16 5.82 -14.34
CA ARG A 153 1.80 5.02 -13.19
C ARG A 153 2.35 5.64 -11.92
N LEU A 154 1.50 5.83 -10.94
CA LEU A 154 1.86 6.19 -9.58
C LEU A 154 1.80 4.94 -8.71
N THR A 155 2.86 4.66 -7.98
CA THR A 155 2.89 3.58 -6.99
C THR A 155 3.19 4.16 -5.62
N PHE A 156 2.31 3.91 -4.65
CA PHE A 156 2.57 4.13 -3.23
C PHE A 156 3.18 2.88 -2.63
N LEU A 157 4.10 3.07 -1.68
CA LEU A 157 4.82 2.02 -0.98
C LEU A 157 4.78 2.31 0.53
N ASP A 158 4.39 1.29 1.28
CA ASP A 158 4.44 1.31 2.73
C ASP A 158 5.82 0.85 3.19
N HIS A 159 6.71 1.80 3.49
CA HIS A 159 7.96 1.51 4.19
C HIS A 159 7.63 1.25 5.67
N GLN A 160 7.06 0.08 5.97
CA GLN A 160 7.07 -0.46 7.33
C GLN A 160 8.52 -0.81 7.66
N GLN A 161 9.32 0.17 8.11
CA GLN A 161 10.47 -0.15 8.96
C GLN A 161 9.87 -0.67 10.26
N ARG A 162 9.63 -1.98 10.32
CA ARG A 162 9.41 -2.67 11.59
C ARG A 162 10.72 -2.78 12.33
#